data_AF-A0A357ATN5-F1
#
_entry.id   AF-A0A357ATN5-F1
#
_cell.length_a   1.000
_cell.length_b   1.000
_cell.length_c   1.000
_cell.angle_alpha   90.00
_cell.angle_beta   90.00
_cell.angle_gamma   90.00
#
_symmetry.space_group_name_H-M   'P 1'
#
loop_
_entity.id
_entity.type
_entity.pdbx_description
1 polymer ?
#
loop_
_entity_poly.entity_id
_entity_poly.type
_entity_poly.pdbx_seq_one_letter_code
_entity_poly.pdbx_strand_id
1 'polypeptide(L)'
;GRNDLGRIAAPGTVRVEKFMQVERFSHVMHLTSYVEAQLKGDLDALDVLASTFPAGTVSGAPKIWAMRVIAEMERRNRGPYAGCIGWIGLDRDAVSLDTGITIRSMWIRDGKVCWQAGAGLVYDSVPEKEWQEANNKARVLREVIRGKEDGDVFAHR
;
A
#
# COMPACT_ATOMS: atom_id res chain seq x y z
N GLY A 1 -10.91 3.97 -0.27
CA GLY A 1 -10.84 5.24 -1.01
C GLY A 1 -11.98 6.15 -0.62
N ARG A 2 -13.03 6.25 -1.45
CA ARG A 2 -14.18 7.15 -1.20
C ARG A 2 -14.85 6.96 0.16
N ASN A 3 -15.09 5.70 0.57
CA ASN A 3 -15.73 5.42 1.86
C ASN A 3 -14.86 5.79 3.06
N ASP A 4 -13.52 5.70 2.93
CA ASP A 4 -12.59 6.06 3.99
C ASP A 4 -12.53 7.58 4.14
N LEU A 5 -12.40 8.31 3.01
CA LEU A 5 -12.39 9.78 2.99
C LEU A 5 -13.75 10.38 3.37
N GLY A 6 -14.86 9.75 3.00
CA GLY A 6 -16.21 10.27 3.29
C GLY A 6 -16.54 10.42 4.78
N ARG A 7 -15.83 9.71 5.66
CA ARG A 7 -16.02 9.84 7.12
C ARG A 7 -15.45 11.14 7.68
N ILE A 8 -14.35 11.61 7.10
CA ILE A 8 -13.54 12.73 7.58
C ILE A 8 -13.66 13.97 6.68
N ALA A 9 -14.23 13.84 5.48
CA ALA A 9 -14.41 14.93 4.55
C ALA A 9 -15.61 15.83 4.90
N ALA A 10 -15.50 17.11 4.57
CA ALA A 10 -16.63 18.03 4.56
C ALA A 10 -17.71 17.53 3.57
N PRO A 11 -19.00 17.62 3.91
CA PRO A 11 -20.09 17.12 3.06
C PRO A 11 -20.01 17.66 1.62
N GLY A 12 -20.14 16.77 0.64
CA GLY A 12 -20.13 17.13 -0.78
C GLY A 12 -18.75 17.36 -1.40
N THR A 13 -17.65 17.23 -0.64
CA THR A 13 -16.30 17.56 -1.15
C THR A 13 -15.51 16.35 -1.68
N VAL A 14 -15.92 15.12 -1.36
CA VAL A 14 -15.24 13.90 -1.86
C VAL A 14 -15.47 13.76 -3.36
N ARG A 15 -14.39 13.86 -4.14
CA ARG A 15 -14.41 13.74 -5.60
C ARG A 15 -13.35 12.78 -6.10
N VAL A 16 -13.63 12.12 -7.21
CA VAL A 16 -12.63 11.37 -7.97
C VAL A 16 -12.05 12.34 -8.99
N GLU A 17 -10.82 12.80 -8.76
CA GLU A 17 -10.16 13.77 -9.61
C GLU A 17 -9.69 13.12 -10.92
N LYS A 18 -9.10 11.92 -10.81
CA LYS A 18 -8.66 11.11 -11.94
C LYS A 18 -9.24 9.71 -11.79
N PHE A 19 -9.91 9.23 -12.82
CA PHE A 19 -10.53 7.92 -12.81
C PHE A 19 -9.84 6.99 -13.81
N MET A 20 -9.44 5.82 -13.32
CA MET A 20 -8.89 4.70 -14.10
C MET A 20 -7.82 5.14 -15.13
N GLN A 21 -6.87 5.95 -14.69
CA GLN A 21 -5.75 6.39 -15.52
C GLN A 21 -4.67 5.32 -15.58
N VAL A 22 -4.13 5.08 -16.76
CA VAL A 22 -2.99 4.16 -16.93
C VAL A 22 -1.71 4.92 -16.62
N GLU A 23 -1.09 4.58 -15.50
CA GLU A 23 0.22 5.10 -15.11
C GLU A 23 1.31 4.10 -15.49
N ARG A 24 2.34 4.60 -16.15
CA ARG A 24 3.48 3.79 -16.60
C ARG A 24 4.65 4.00 -15.65
N PHE A 25 5.06 2.91 -15.02
CA PHE A 25 6.31 2.83 -14.25
C PHE A 25 7.36 2.07 -15.08
N SER A 26 8.60 2.03 -14.61
CA SER A 26 9.73 1.46 -15.35
C SER A 26 9.51 0.04 -15.86
N HIS A 27 8.70 -0.78 -15.17
CA HIS A 27 8.49 -2.20 -15.51
C HIS A 27 7.03 -2.66 -15.48
N VAL A 28 6.10 -1.82 -15.03
CA VAL A 28 4.69 -2.18 -14.86
C VAL A 28 3.79 -0.98 -15.17
N MET A 29 2.55 -1.26 -15.54
CA MET A 29 1.52 -0.24 -15.62
C MET A 29 0.49 -0.49 -14.51
N HIS A 30 0.02 0.58 -13.88
CA HIS A 30 -1.06 0.52 -12.91
C HIS A 30 -2.26 1.32 -13.40
N LEU A 31 -3.46 0.82 -13.07
CA LEU A 31 -4.70 1.57 -13.23
C LEU A 31 -4.92 2.38 -11.95
N THR A 32 -4.56 3.66 -11.99
CA THR A 32 -4.59 4.55 -10.83
C THR A 32 -5.82 5.44 -10.88
N SER A 33 -6.43 5.66 -9.71
CA SER A 33 -7.47 6.69 -9.53
C SER A 33 -7.11 7.57 -8.34
N TYR A 34 -7.36 8.87 -8.49
CA TYR A 34 -7.07 9.88 -7.46
C TYR A 34 -8.39 10.32 -6.85
N VAL A 35 -8.46 10.27 -5.52
CA VAL A 35 -9.64 10.69 -4.77
C VAL A 35 -9.20 11.77 -3.79
N GLU A 36 -9.85 12.92 -3.87
CA GLU A 36 -9.56 14.08 -3.05
C GLU A 36 -10.81 14.49 -2.26
N ALA A 37 -10.59 15.18 -1.14
CA ALA A 37 -11.65 15.80 -0.37
C ALA A 37 -11.12 16.97 0.45
N GLN A 38 -12.01 17.87 0.88
CA GLN A 38 -11.67 18.86 1.89
C GLN A 38 -11.93 18.26 3.27
N LEU A 39 -10.95 18.39 4.17
CA LEU A 39 -11.04 17.89 5.54
C LEU A 39 -12.07 18.70 6.34
N LYS A 40 -12.76 18.07 7.29
CA LYS A 40 -13.60 18.81 8.27
C LYS A 40 -12.71 19.71 9.13
N GLY A 41 -13.26 20.84 9.57
CA GLY A 41 -12.48 21.90 10.23
C GLY A 41 -11.91 21.55 11.61
N ASP A 42 -12.34 20.44 12.21
CA ASP A 42 -11.90 19.94 13.53
C ASP A 42 -10.92 18.77 13.43
N LEU A 43 -10.47 18.41 12.22
CA LEU A 43 -9.59 17.27 11.98
C LEU A 43 -8.26 17.72 11.37
N ASP A 44 -7.24 16.87 11.51
CA ASP A 44 -5.92 17.09 10.92
C ASP A 44 -5.44 15.89 10.06
N ALA A 45 -4.21 15.97 9.56
CA ALA A 45 -3.65 14.93 8.70
C ALA A 45 -3.46 13.57 9.40
N LEU A 46 -3.38 13.53 10.74
CA LEU A 46 -3.31 12.28 11.50
C LEU A 46 -4.67 11.57 11.53
N ASP A 47 -5.77 12.32 11.59
CA ASP A 47 -7.12 11.77 11.42
C ASP A 47 -7.31 11.16 10.04
N VAL A 48 -6.72 11.79 9.01
CA VAL A 48 -6.69 11.23 7.64
C VAL A 48 -5.98 9.89 7.63
N LEU A 49 -4.80 9.80 8.24
CA LEU A 49 -4.05 8.55 8.34
C LEU A 49 -4.87 7.49 9.09
N ALA A 50 -5.42 7.82 10.26
CA ALA A 50 -6.19 6.89 11.09
C ALA A 50 -7.43 6.33 10.37
N SER A 51 -8.15 7.17 9.61
CA SER A 51 -9.35 6.73 8.87
C SER A 51 -9.00 5.88 7.64
N THR A 52 -7.89 6.18 6.96
CA THR A 52 -7.53 5.54 5.70
C THR A 52 -6.68 4.29 5.89
N PHE A 53 -5.97 4.17 7.01
CA PHE A 53 -5.08 3.06 7.32
C PHE A 53 -5.82 1.77 7.74
N PRO A 54 -5.30 0.58 7.39
CA PRO A 54 -4.30 0.34 6.34
C PRO A 54 -4.93 0.51 4.95
N ALA A 55 -4.07 0.64 3.94
CA ALA A 55 -4.51 0.86 2.57
C ALA A 55 -5.35 -0.32 2.04
N GLY A 56 -6.46 0.02 1.37
CA GLY A 56 -7.40 -0.97 0.81
C GLY A 56 -6.76 -1.95 -0.17
N THR A 57 -5.71 -1.53 -0.89
CA THR A 57 -4.98 -2.35 -1.87
C THR A 57 -4.19 -3.50 -1.26
N VAL A 58 -3.89 -3.44 0.04
CA VAL A 58 -3.11 -4.46 0.77
C VAL A 58 -3.91 -5.15 1.88
N SER A 59 -5.13 -4.68 2.15
CA SER A 59 -6.10 -5.30 3.05
C SER A 59 -7.19 -6.07 2.30
N GLY A 60 -7.80 -5.46 1.26
CA GLY A 60 -9.00 -5.95 0.61
C GLY A 60 -10.28 -5.20 1.00
N ALA A 61 -11.42 -5.67 0.49
CA ALA A 61 -12.75 -5.09 0.73
C ALA A 61 -13.79 -6.20 0.93
N PRO A 62 -14.68 -6.11 1.95
CA PRO A 62 -14.73 -5.11 3.01
C PRO A 62 -13.51 -5.14 3.95
N LYS A 63 -12.93 -3.97 4.26
CA LYS A 63 -11.60 -3.83 4.91
C LYS A 63 -11.44 -4.66 6.19
N ILE A 64 -12.37 -4.51 7.14
CA ILE A 64 -12.31 -5.18 8.45
C ILE A 64 -12.38 -6.70 8.29
N TRP A 65 -13.26 -7.19 7.41
CA TRP A 65 -13.41 -8.62 7.19
C TRP A 65 -12.19 -9.22 6.49
N ALA A 66 -11.69 -8.55 5.45
CA ALA A 66 -10.49 -9.00 4.74
C ALA A 66 -9.26 -9.03 5.65
N MET A 67 -9.10 -8.04 6.54
CA MET A 67 -8.05 -8.03 7.56
C MET A 67 -8.16 -9.21 8.55
N ARG A 68 -9.37 -9.60 8.94
CA ARG A 68 -9.58 -10.77 9.81
C ARG A 68 -9.16 -12.06 9.13
N VAL A 69 -9.61 -12.28 7.88
CA VAL A 69 -9.22 -13.45 7.09
C VAL A 69 -7.71 -13.50 6.91
N ILE A 70 -7.08 -12.37 6.58
CA ILE A 70 -5.61 -12.25 6.49
C ILE A 70 -4.95 -12.68 7.81
N ALA A 71 -5.43 -12.18 8.95
CA ALA A 71 -4.85 -12.51 10.25
C ALA A 71 -4.99 -14.01 10.59
N GLU A 72 -6.15 -14.60 10.31
CA GLU A 72 -6.44 -16.02 10.51
C GLU A 72 -5.58 -16.94 9.62
N MET A 73 -5.31 -16.50 8.38
CA MET A 73 -4.54 -17.25 7.39
C MET A 73 -3.02 -17.09 7.58
N GLU A 74 -2.53 -15.87 7.80
CA GLU A 74 -1.09 -15.62 7.92
C GLU A 74 -0.54 -16.05 9.28
N ARG A 75 -1.36 -16.01 10.34
CA ARG A 75 -1.00 -16.40 11.72
C ARG A 75 0.29 -15.78 12.25
N ARG A 76 0.63 -14.59 11.74
CA ARG A 76 1.80 -13.80 12.15
C ARG A 76 1.55 -12.32 11.93
N ASN A 77 2.25 -11.50 12.69
CA ASN A 77 2.24 -10.06 12.46
C ASN A 77 3.01 -9.73 11.17
N ARG A 78 2.42 -8.85 10.34
CA ARG A 78 3.06 -8.35 9.11
C ARG A 78 4.27 -7.45 9.36
N GLY A 79 4.45 -6.99 10.60
CA GLY A 79 5.51 -6.03 10.93
C GLY A 79 5.35 -4.76 10.11
N PRO A 80 6.42 -4.23 9.49
CA PRO A 80 6.32 -3.08 8.62
C PRO A 80 5.50 -3.33 7.34
N TYR A 81 5.35 -4.55 6.85
CA TYR A 81 4.67 -4.81 5.57
C TYR A 81 3.21 -4.35 5.60
N ALA A 82 2.77 -3.69 4.51
CA ALA A 82 1.41 -3.14 4.37
C ALA A 82 1.04 -2.04 5.38
N GLY A 83 2.02 -1.54 6.15
CA GLY A 83 1.94 -0.30 6.92
C GLY A 83 2.19 0.93 6.05
N CYS A 84 2.77 1.96 6.67
CA CYS A 84 3.11 3.22 6.00
C CYS A 84 4.47 3.75 6.47
N ILE A 85 5.17 4.45 5.58
CA ILE A 85 6.41 5.18 5.86
C ILE A 85 6.32 6.55 5.20
N GLY A 86 6.82 7.60 5.85
CA GLY A 86 6.63 8.96 5.36
C GLY A 86 7.18 10.01 6.31
N TRP A 87 6.70 11.24 6.16
CA TRP A 87 7.07 12.38 6.98
C TRP A 87 5.84 13.11 7.53
N ILE A 88 6.00 13.74 8.69
CA ILE A 88 5.01 14.61 9.32
C ILE A 88 5.65 15.98 9.51
N GLY A 89 5.01 17.02 9.03
CA GLY A 89 5.35 18.42 9.27
C GLY A 89 4.42 19.01 10.32
N LEU A 90 5.00 19.70 11.29
CA LEU A 90 4.28 20.35 12.39
C LEU A 90 4.46 21.86 12.27
N ASP A 91 3.64 22.48 11.42
CA ASP A 91 3.58 23.92 11.29
C ASP A 91 2.65 24.51 12.36
N ARG A 92 2.72 25.83 12.57
CA ARG A 92 1.97 26.51 13.63
C ARG A 92 0.46 26.28 13.57
N ASP A 93 -0.08 26.23 12.36
CA ASP A 93 -1.52 26.17 12.10
C ASP A 93 -1.94 24.94 11.27
N ALA A 94 -1.00 24.05 10.95
CA ALA A 94 -1.25 22.91 10.06
C ALA A 94 -0.35 21.72 10.37
N VAL A 95 -0.92 20.52 10.26
CA VAL A 95 -0.17 19.27 10.20
C VAL A 95 -0.15 18.80 8.76
N SER A 96 1.05 18.68 8.20
CA SER A 96 1.26 18.15 6.85
C SER A 96 1.78 16.71 6.92
N LEU A 97 1.32 15.84 6.02
CA LEU A 97 1.66 14.43 6.01
C LEU A 97 1.77 13.93 4.57
N ASP A 98 2.83 13.18 4.28
CA ASP A 98 2.89 12.31 3.10
C ASP A 98 3.42 10.94 3.52
N THR A 99 2.75 9.89 3.06
CA THR A 99 3.11 8.51 3.38
C THR A 99 2.96 7.60 2.17
N GLY A 100 3.93 6.72 1.99
CA GLY A 100 3.86 5.59 1.08
C GLY A 100 3.52 4.30 1.82
N ILE A 101 2.79 3.40 1.15
CA ILE A 101 2.56 2.04 1.67
C ILE A 101 3.88 1.29 1.63
N THR A 102 4.23 0.61 2.72
CA THR A 102 5.44 -0.20 2.86
C THR A 102 5.30 -1.55 2.14
N ILE A 103 5.36 -1.49 0.81
CA ILE A 103 5.47 -2.61 -0.11
C ILE A 103 6.80 -2.54 -0.85
N ARG A 104 7.29 -3.67 -1.37
CA ARG A 104 8.61 -3.75 -2.00
C ARG A 104 9.72 -3.22 -1.06
N SER A 105 9.58 -3.51 0.23
CA SER A 105 10.50 -3.07 1.28
C SER A 105 11.08 -4.27 2.03
N MET A 106 12.21 -4.04 2.70
CA MET A 106 12.87 -5.00 3.58
C MET A 106 13.05 -4.34 4.96
N TRP A 107 13.10 -5.15 6.01
CA TRP A 107 13.45 -4.69 7.36
C TRP A 107 14.33 -5.72 8.05
N ILE A 108 15.11 -5.31 9.03
CA ILE A 108 15.95 -6.19 9.82
C ILE A 108 15.27 -6.43 11.17
N ARG A 109 15.19 -7.69 11.57
CA ARG A 109 14.72 -8.10 12.89
C ARG A 109 15.53 -9.32 13.36
N ASP A 110 16.08 -9.24 14.57
CA ASP A 110 16.83 -10.34 15.20
C ASP A 110 17.97 -10.88 14.29
N GLY A 111 18.71 -9.96 13.67
CA GLY A 111 19.81 -10.29 12.75
C GLY A 111 19.39 -10.90 11.41
N LYS A 112 18.09 -10.95 11.10
CA LYS A 112 17.54 -11.48 9.85
C LYS A 112 16.93 -10.38 9.01
N VAL A 113 17.21 -10.41 7.70
CA VAL A 113 16.50 -9.59 6.71
C VAL A 113 15.15 -10.23 6.44
N CYS A 114 14.08 -9.47 6.63
CA CYS A 114 12.71 -9.87 6.41
C CYS A 114 12.11 -9.06 5.25
N TRP A 115 11.26 -9.71 4.46
CA TRP A 115 10.43 -9.08 3.44
C TRP A 115 9.13 -9.84 3.31
N GLN A 116 8.12 -9.19 2.74
CA GLN A 116 6.84 -9.83 2.44
C GLN A 116 6.29 -9.26 1.13
N ALA A 117 5.58 -10.12 0.40
CA ALA A 117 4.88 -9.77 -0.83
C ALA A 117 3.58 -10.56 -0.87
N GLY A 118 2.60 -10.05 -1.62
CA GLY A 118 1.31 -10.69 -1.81
C GLY A 118 0.65 -10.26 -3.11
N ALA A 119 -0.52 -10.83 -3.35
CA ALA A 119 -1.37 -10.56 -4.50
C ALA A 119 -2.81 -10.28 -4.04
N GLY A 120 -3.56 -9.54 -4.85
CA GLY A 120 -4.95 -9.22 -4.57
C GLY A 120 -5.84 -10.34 -5.11
N LEU A 121 -6.51 -11.06 -4.22
CA LEU A 121 -7.39 -12.16 -4.61
C LEU A 121 -8.80 -11.66 -4.94
N VAL A 122 -9.30 -12.04 -6.11
CA VAL A 122 -10.69 -11.84 -6.54
C VAL A 122 -11.32 -13.19 -6.88
N TYR A 123 -12.62 -13.20 -7.16
CA TYR A 123 -13.35 -14.45 -7.45
C TYR A 123 -12.73 -15.26 -8.60
N ASP A 124 -12.29 -14.58 -9.66
CA ASP A 124 -11.70 -15.21 -10.85
C ASP A 124 -10.17 -15.41 -10.75
N SER A 125 -9.59 -15.23 -9.56
CA SER A 125 -8.16 -15.43 -9.35
C SER A 125 -7.76 -16.90 -9.58
N VAL A 126 -6.62 -17.10 -10.24
CA VAL A 126 -6.04 -18.44 -10.47
C VAL A 126 -4.87 -18.63 -9.50
N PRO A 127 -4.93 -19.60 -8.56
CA PRO A 127 -3.94 -19.73 -7.47
C PRO A 127 -2.48 -19.69 -7.94
N GLU A 128 -2.16 -20.39 -9.03
CA GLU A 128 -0.82 -20.45 -9.59
C GLU A 128 -0.35 -19.08 -10.11
N LYS A 129 -1.25 -18.31 -10.73
CA LYS A 129 -0.93 -16.95 -11.23
C LYS A 129 -0.70 -15.98 -10.08
N GLU A 130 -1.52 -16.04 -9.04
CA GLU A 130 -1.38 -15.17 -7.86
C GLU A 130 -0.08 -15.46 -7.11
N TRP A 131 0.29 -16.75 -7.01
CA TRP A 131 1.58 -17.17 -6.46
C TRP A 131 2.76 -16.65 -7.29
N GLN A 132 2.66 -16.73 -8.62
CA GLN A 132 3.68 -16.18 -9.52
C GLN A 132 3.78 -14.65 -9.37
N GLU A 133 2.66 -13.94 -9.28
CA GLU A 133 2.65 -12.50 -9.06
C GLU A 133 3.35 -12.11 -7.76
N ALA A 134 3.03 -12.78 -6.64
CA ALA A 134 3.68 -12.54 -5.36
C ALA A 134 5.21 -12.79 -5.44
N ASN A 135 5.63 -13.85 -6.12
CA ASN A 135 7.04 -14.15 -6.36
C ASN A 135 7.75 -13.11 -7.24
N ASN A 136 7.07 -12.60 -8.27
CA ASN A 136 7.57 -11.55 -9.15
C ASN A 136 7.75 -10.25 -8.38
N LYS A 137 6.80 -9.88 -7.51
CA LYS A 137 6.91 -8.72 -6.63
C LYS A 137 8.09 -8.85 -5.65
N ALA A 138 8.34 -10.05 -5.13
CA ALA A 138 9.47 -10.33 -4.23
C ALA A 138 10.81 -10.50 -4.96
N ARG A 139 10.83 -10.70 -6.28
CA ARG A 139 12.05 -10.99 -7.06
C ARG A 139 13.10 -9.89 -6.90
N VAL A 140 12.70 -8.63 -7.05
CA VAL A 140 13.62 -7.47 -6.92
C VAL A 140 14.35 -7.49 -5.58
N LEU A 141 13.63 -7.78 -4.49
CA LEU A 141 14.23 -7.84 -3.15
C LEU A 141 15.23 -8.99 -3.01
N ARG A 142 14.91 -10.16 -3.59
CA ARG A 142 15.80 -11.33 -3.60
C ARG A 142 17.08 -11.08 -4.38
N GLU A 143 17.01 -10.40 -5.53
CA GLU A 143 18.18 -10.07 -6.34
C GLU A 143 19.10 -9.07 -5.61
N VAL A 144 18.53 -8.06 -4.95
CA VAL A 144 19.29 -7.09 -4.13
C VAL A 144 20.06 -7.80 -3.00
N ILE A 145 19.42 -8.72 -2.28
CA ILE A 145 20.08 -9.48 -1.20
C ILE A 145 21.20 -10.38 -1.73
N ARG A 146 21.07 -10.91 -2.95
CA ARG A 146 22.06 -11.82 -3.56
C ARG A 146 23.30 -11.11 -4.08
N GLY A 147 23.34 -9.78 -4.08
CA GLY A 147 24.56 -9.02 -4.37
C GLY A 147 25.11 -9.25 -5.78
N LYS A 148 24.26 -9.19 -6.82
CA LYS A 148 24.79 -8.98 -8.17
C LYS A 148 25.36 -7.57 -8.23
N GLU A 149 26.69 -7.47 -8.16
CA GLU A 149 27.46 -6.23 -8.24
C GLU A 149 27.54 -5.62 -9.65
N ASP A 150 26.90 -6.21 -10.68
CA ASP A 150 26.90 -5.64 -12.02
C ASP A 150 25.48 -5.48 -12.59
N GLY A 151 25.12 -4.22 -12.83
CA GLY A 151 24.04 -3.81 -13.71
C GLY A 151 22.66 -3.76 -13.05
N ASP A 152 21.85 -2.79 -13.48
CA ASP A 152 20.43 -2.72 -13.17
C ASP A 152 19.79 -4.12 -13.17
N VAL A 153 19.09 -4.44 -12.08
CA VAL A 153 18.36 -5.71 -11.97
C VAL A 153 17.15 -5.63 -12.90
N PHE A 154 17.37 -5.95 -14.17
CA PHE A 154 16.31 -6.11 -15.15
C PHE A 154 15.51 -7.37 -14.81
N ALA A 155 14.26 -7.18 -14.36
CA ALA A 155 13.28 -8.26 -14.35
C ALA A 155 12.92 -8.56 -15.82
N HIS A 156 13.67 -9.47 -16.46
CA HIS A 156 13.50 -9.81 -17.88
C HIS A 156 12.07 -10.30 -18.22
N ARG A 157 11.62 -9.79 -19.37
CA ARG A 157 10.50 -10.13 -20.29
C ARG A 157 9.58 -11.28 -19.92
#